data_AF-A0A1N6JKL2-F1
#
_entry.id   AF-A0A1N6JKL2-F1
#
_cell.length_a   1.000
_cell.length_b   1.000
_cell.length_c   1.000
_cell.angle_alpha   90.00
_cell.angle_beta   90.00
_cell.angle_gamma   90.00
#
_symmetry.space_group_name_H-M   'P 1'
#
loop_
_entity.id
_entity.type
_entity.pdbx_description
1 polymer ?
#
loop_
_entity_poly.entity_id
_entity_poly.type
_entity_poly.pdbx_seq_one_letter_code
_entity_poly.pdbx_strand_id
1 'polypeptide(L)'
;MGQSLSRIAPGTPAEEEAITALTALLQSDQAESRVAAIDALQKFGQTAAISIPNLRALRDDPDREVRRVLAHALVVLGDEGMP
;
A
#
# COMPACT_ATOMS: atom_id res chain seq x y z
N MET A 1 16.80 -23.06 6.86
CA MET A 1 15.68 -22.42 6.11
C MET A 1 15.07 -21.37 7.03
N GLY A 2 14.88 -20.14 6.56
CA GLY A 2 14.24 -19.06 7.34
C GLY A 2 15.20 -17.98 7.86
N GLN A 3 16.11 -17.48 7.04
CA GLN A 3 16.85 -16.26 7.36
C GLN A 3 16.15 -15.06 6.71
N SER A 4 15.71 -14.14 7.57
CA SER A 4 15.85 -12.69 7.39
C SER A 4 14.95 -11.99 6.36
N LEU A 5 13.73 -11.64 6.75
CA LEU A 5 13.02 -10.47 6.22
C LEU A 5 12.94 -9.32 7.24
N SER A 6 13.91 -9.23 8.16
CA SER A 6 13.97 -8.19 9.22
C SER A 6 14.82 -6.97 8.88
N ARG A 7 15.26 -6.77 7.62
CA ARG A 7 15.99 -5.56 7.22
C ARG A 7 15.65 -5.17 5.79
N ILE A 8 14.47 -4.63 5.56
CA ILE A 8 14.40 -3.56 4.57
C ILE A 8 14.83 -2.32 5.35
N ALA A 9 16.08 -1.92 5.15
CA ALA A 9 16.56 -0.65 5.69
C ALA A 9 15.89 0.47 4.87
N PRO A 10 15.33 1.51 5.52
CA PRO A 10 14.70 2.61 4.80
C PRO A 10 15.72 3.32 3.89
N GLY A 11 15.37 3.50 2.61
CA GLY A 11 16.17 4.16 1.59
C GLY A 11 17.00 3.23 0.69
N THR A 12 16.62 1.96 0.52
CA THR A 12 17.31 1.03 -0.39
C THR A 12 16.55 0.85 -1.72
N PRO A 13 17.23 0.55 -2.85
CA PRO A 13 16.56 0.27 -4.13
C PRO A 13 15.51 -0.85 -4.04
N ALA A 14 15.73 -1.81 -3.13
CA ALA A 14 14.79 -2.89 -2.86
C ALA A 14 13.47 -2.40 -2.22
N GLU A 15 13.49 -1.29 -1.48
CA GLU A 15 12.28 -0.67 -0.92
C GLU A 15 11.46 0.00 -2.02
N GLU A 16 12.10 0.78 -2.90
CA GLU A 16 11.44 1.43 -4.03
C GLU A 16 10.84 0.39 -5.00
N GLU A 17 11.58 -0.68 -5.30
CA GLU A 17 11.07 -1.80 -6.09
C GLU A 17 9.89 -2.48 -5.40
N ALA A 18 9.94 -2.69 -4.08
CA ALA A 18 8.83 -3.27 -3.32
C ALA A 18 7.58 -2.38 -3.37
N ILE A 19 7.73 -1.07 -3.13
CA ILE A 19 6.62 -0.10 -3.21
C ILE A 19 6.02 -0.09 -4.62
N THR A 20 6.86 -0.13 -5.66
CA THR A 20 6.41 -0.18 -7.06
C THR A 20 5.62 -1.46 -7.36
N ALA A 21 6.14 -2.62 -6.95
CA ALA A 21 5.46 -3.90 -7.14
C ALA A 21 4.12 -3.97 -6.39
N LEU A 22 4.08 -3.47 -5.16
CA LEU A 22 2.85 -3.38 -4.37
C LEU A 22 1.85 -2.39 -4.99
N THR A 23 2.33 -1.28 -5.55
CA THR A 23 1.47 -0.32 -6.26
C THR A 23 0.82 -0.95 -7.48
N ALA A 24 1.52 -1.82 -8.21
CA ALA A 24 0.94 -2.56 -9.33
C ALA A 24 -0.16 -3.54 -8.87
N LEU A 25 -0.01 -4.16 -7.69
CA LEU A 25 -1.01 -5.07 -7.13
C LEU A 25 -2.32 -4.37 -6.74
N LEU A 26 -2.33 -3.05 -6.57
CA LEU A 26 -3.57 -2.28 -6.37
C LEU A 26 -4.52 -2.39 -7.56
N GLN A 27 -4.02 -2.72 -8.76
CA GLN A 27 -4.84 -2.91 -9.96
C GLN A 27 -5.23 -4.38 -10.21
N SER A 28 -4.95 -5.29 -9.26
CA SER A 28 -5.32 -6.70 -9.40
C SER A 28 -6.85 -6.88 -9.40
N ASP A 29 -7.36 -7.81 -10.22
CA ASP A 29 -8.78 -8.19 -10.20
C ASP A 29 -9.20 -8.82 -8.85
N GLN A 30 -8.25 -9.43 -8.14
CA GLN A 30 -8.51 -10.09 -6.87
C GLN A 30 -8.52 -9.08 -5.71
N ALA A 31 -9.65 -8.98 -5.02
CA ALA A 31 -9.80 -8.09 -3.86
C ALA A 31 -8.76 -8.40 -2.76
N GLU A 32 -8.48 -9.68 -2.51
CA GLU A 32 -7.46 -10.10 -1.52
C GLU A 32 -6.06 -9.55 -1.86
N SER A 33 -5.68 -9.54 -3.14
CA SER A 33 -4.40 -8.97 -3.59
C SER A 33 -4.36 -7.46 -3.38
N ARG A 34 -5.47 -6.75 -3.63
CA ARG A 34 -5.57 -5.31 -3.40
C ARG A 34 -5.45 -4.99 -1.91
N VAL A 35 -6.15 -5.74 -1.05
CA VAL A 35 -6.05 -5.62 0.41
C VAL A 35 -4.62 -5.84 0.89
N ALA A 36 -3.98 -6.93 0.46
CA ALA A 36 -2.60 -7.24 0.84
C ALA A 36 -1.62 -6.15 0.40
N ALA A 37 -1.83 -5.57 -0.78
CA ALA A 37 -1.04 -4.46 -1.29
C ALA A 37 -1.20 -3.19 -0.43
N ILE A 38 -2.44 -2.82 -0.09
CA ILE A 38 -2.73 -1.68 0.79
C ILE A 38 -2.06 -1.87 2.15
N ASP A 39 -2.27 -3.02 2.79
CA ASP A 39 -1.69 -3.36 4.11
C ASP A 39 -0.16 -3.33 4.10
N ALA A 40 0.46 -3.79 3.01
CA ALA A 40 1.91 -3.75 2.86
C ALA A 40 2.42 -2.32 2.68
N LEU A 41 1.78 -1.52 1.81
CA LEU A 41 2.13 -0.11 1.60
C LEU A 41 2.04 0.71 2.90
N GLN A 42 1.05 0.44 3.76
CA GLN A 42 0.95 1.07 5.07
C GLN A 42 2.18 0.85 5.96
N LYS A 43 2.80 -0.34 5.89
CA LYS A 43 3.96 -0.69 6.71
C LYS A 43 5.22 0.07 6.28
N PHE A 44 5.28 0.54 5.04
CA PHE A 44 6.35 1.42 4.55
C PHE A 44 6.16 2.89 4.99
N GLY A 45 4.96 3.26 5.48
CA GLY A 45 4.69 4.61 5.97
C GLY A 45 4.93 5.69 4.91
N GLN A 46 5.46 6.84 5.31
CA GLN A 46 5.62 8.01 4.44
C GLN A 46 6.39 7.74 3.14
N THR A 47 7.29 6.75 3.09
CA THR A 47 8.01 6.36 1.87
C THR A 47 7.05 5.88 0.77
N ALA A 48 5.96 5.21 1.14
CA ALA A 48 4.92 4.77 0.21
C ALA A 48 3.90 5.87 -0.16
N ALA A 49 4.12 7.13 0.26
CA ALA A 49 3.25 8.24 -0.12
C ALA A 49 3.17 8.45 -1.64
N ILE A 50 4.18 8.01 -2.39
CA ILE A 50 4.15 8.01 -3.87
C ILE A 50 2.98 7.17 -4.44
N SER A 51 2.47 6.22 -3.67
CA SER A 51 1.34 5.36 -4.05
C SER A 51 -0.03 5.98 -3.76
N ILE A 52 -0.11 7.15 -3.09
CA ILE A 52 -1.38 7.81 -2.72
C ILE A 52 -2.33 8.01 -3.93
N PRO A 53 -1.88 8.47 -5.11
CA PRO A 53 -2.76 8.61 -6.27
C PRO A 53 -3.41 7.28 -6.70
N ASN A 54 -2.66 6.17 -6.63
CA ASN A 54 -3.17 4.84 -6.97
C ASN A 54 -4.11 4.31 -5.88
N LEU A 55 -3.81 4.57 -4.61
CA LEU A 55 -4.70 4.25 -3.50
C LEU A 55 -6.04 4.99 -3.60
N ARG A 56 -6.03 6.27 -3.99
CA ARG A 56 -7.26 7.05 -4.19
C ARG A 56 -8.18 6.48 -5.27
N ALA A 57 -7.64 5.78 -6.27
CA ALA A 57 -8.45 5.09 -7.29
C ALA A 57 -9.31 3.96 -6.72
N LEU A 58 -8.96 3.43 -5.54
CA LEU A 58 -9.71 2.37 -4.85
C LEU A 58 -10.82 2.90 -3.93
N ARG A 59 -11.08 4.22 -3.91
CA ARG A 59 -12.17 4.80 -3.09
C ARG A 59 -13.54 4.23 -3.47
N ASP A 60 -13.74 3.98 -4.76
CA ASP A 60 -14.97 3.40 -5.32
C ASP A 60 -14.84 1.90 -5.60
N ASP A 61 -13.85 1.23 -4.99
CA ASP A 61 -13.66 -0.22 -5.18
C ASP A 61 -14.94 -0.97 -4.78
N PRO A 62 -15.40 -1.97 -5.54
CA PRO A 62 -16.62 -2.71 -5.21
C PRO A 62 -16.51 -3.49 -3.90
N ASP A 63 -15.30 -3.92 -3.53
CA ASP A 63 -15.06 -4.70 -2.32
C ASP A 63 -15.05 -3.81 -1.07
N ARG A 64 -15.85 -4.21 -0.08
CA ARG A 64 -16.01 -3.43 1.15
C ARG A 64 -14.75 -3.45 2.01
N GLU A 65 -14.02 -4.55 2.03
CA GLU A 65 -12.79 -4.65 2.82
C GLU A 65 -11.71 -3.76 2.21
N VAL A 66 -11.57 -3.77 0.88
CA VAL A 66 -10.64 -2.86 0.17
C VAL A 66 -10.89 -1.39 0.56
N ARG A 67 -12.14 -0.92 0.55
CA ARG A 67 -12.47 0.45 0.97
C ARG A 67 -12.14 0.70 2.46
N ARG A 68 -12.29 -0.31 3.32
CA ARG A 68 -12.00 -0.20 4.76
C ARG A 68 -10.52 -0.05 5.05
N VAL A 69 -9.67 -0.92 4.49
CA VAL A 69 -8.21 -0.81 4.66
C VAL A 69 -7.65 0.43 3.97
N LEU A 70 -8.21 0.83 2.83
CA LEU A 70 -7.81 2.06 2.15
C LEU A 70 -7.92 3.30 3.06
N ALA A 71 -9.04 3.45 3.78
CA ALA A 71 -9.24 4.59 4.67
C ALA A 71 -8.15 4.67 5.74
N HIS A 72 -7.77 3.53 6.32
CA HIS A 72 -6.68 3.45 7.28
C HIS A 72 -5.32 3.77 6.62
N ALA A 73 -5.10 3.31 5.39
CA ALA A 73 -3.86 3.54 4.67
C ALA A 73 -3.62 5.01 4.35
N LEU A 74 -4.64 5.71 3.90
CA LEU A 74 -4.53 7.14 3.61
C LEU A 74 -4.16 7.96 4.87
N VAL A 75 -4.69 7.62 6.04
CA VAL A 75 -4.31 8.25 7.31
C VAL A 75 -2.84 8.00 7.65
N VAL A 76 -2.37 6.76 7.53
CA VAL A 76 -0.97 6.39 7.84
C VAL A 76 0.03 7.03 6.88
N LEU A 77 -0.33 7.17 5.61
CA LEU A 77 0.53 7.77 4.58
C LEU A 77 0.51 9.31 4.61
N GLY A 78 -0.27 9.93 5.51
CA GLY A 78 -0.39 11.37 5.61
C GLY A 78 -1.18 11.99 4.46
N ASP A 79 -2.09 11.23 3.83
CA ASP A 79 -3.09 11.81 2.93
C ASP A 79 -4.17 12.50 3.79
N GLU A 80 -3.83 13.66 4.35
CA GLU A 80 -4.74 14.52 5.13
C GLU A 80 -5.89 15.11 4.30
N GLY A 81 -6.02 14.73 3.02
CA GLY A 81 -7.10 15.10 2.10
C GLY A 81 -8.43 14.38 2.35
N MET A 82 -8.81 14.16 3.61
CA MET A 82 -10.16 13.77 4.02
C MET A 82 -10.91 15.00 4.54
N PRO A 83 -11.76 15.67 3.73
CA PRO A 83 -12.96 16.31 4.25
C PRO A 83 -14.01 15.27 4.63
#